data_AF-A0A2K9L788-F1
#
_entry.id   AF-A0A2K9L788-F1
#
_cell.length_a   1.000
_cell.length_b   1.000
_cell.length_c   1.000
_cell.angle_alpha   90.00
_cell.angle_beta   90.00
_cell.angle_gamma   90.00
#
_symmetry.space_group_name_H-M   'P 1'
#
loop_
_entity.id
_entity.type
_entity.pdbx_description
1 polymer ?
#
loop_
_entity_poly.entity_id
_entity_poly.type
_entity_poly.pdbx_seq_one_letter_code
_entity_poly.pdbx_strand_id
1 'polypeptide(L)'
;MSVGAAGDVPRRDPGVWEIKTVLVDRGGLGMTAQTCVDDSVEELFVQSDEDAHCTDRVYRREGQRVVFQATCQVEGSTARLSGEFSGDFRRSYRGEIKTTYSPPIEGMASATMTMEARWLGACKPGQRPGDVLMMGVPGMGEINIEQLMKDIPNAPRR
;
A
#
# COMPACT_ATOMS: atom_id res chain seq x y z
N MET A 1 -0.72 -10.31 25.94
CA MET A 1 -1.34 -9.52 24.86
C MET A 1 -0.80 -10.11 23.57
N SER A 2 -1.66 -10.69 22.75
CA SER A 2 -1.23 -11.54 21.64
C SER A 2 -0.56 -10.72 20.55
N VAL A 3 0.69 -11.08 20.27
CA VAL A 3 1.45 -10.70 19.08
C VAL A 3 0.67 -11.20 17.86
N GLY A 4 0.48 -10.35 16.85
CA GLY A 4 -0.22 -10.72 15.61
C GLY A 4 0.49 -11.92 14.98
N ALA A 5 -0.24 -13.02 14.81
CA ALA A 5 0.30 -14.18 14.12
C ALA A 5 0.36 -13.88 12.61
N ALA A 6 1.29 -14.51 11.89
CA ALA A 6 1.36 -14.41 10.42
C ALA A 6 0.02 -14.72 9.71
N GLY A 7 -0.93 -15.39 10.37
CA GLY A 7 -2.28 -15.67 9.85
C GLY A 7 -3.27 -14.50 9.93
N ASP A 8 -2.96 -13.42 10.66
CA ASP A 8 -3.83 -12.25 10.77
C ASP A 8 -3.58 -11.21 9.67
N VAL A 9 -2.42 -11.29 8.99
CA VAL A 9 -2.12 -10.48 7.81
C VAL A 9 -2.95 -11.00 6.63
N PRO A 10 -3.78 -10.16 5.98
CA PRO A 10 -4.53 -10.58 4.82
C PRO A 10 -3.61 -10.90 3.65
N ARG A 11 -3.82 -12.05 3.01
CA ARG A 11 -3.11 -12.42 1.78
C ARG A 11 -4.00 -12.29 0.55
N ARG A 12 -3.45 -11.66 -0.49
CA ARG A 12 -4.11 -11.54 -1.80
C ARG A 12 -3.89 -12.79 -2.66
N ASP A 13 -4.86 -13.14 -3.49
CA ASP A 13 -4.67 -14.17 -4.52
C ASP A 13 -3.70 -13.66 -5.60
N PRO A 14 -2.84 -14.52 -6.17
CA PRO A 14 -2.01 -14.16 -7.32
C PRO A 14 -2.84 -13.66 -8.50
N GLY A 15 -2.36 -12.64 -9.21
CA GLY A 15 -3.02 -12.04 -10.35
C GLY A 15 -2.91 -10.51 -10.39
N VAL A 16 -3.57 -9.91 -11.36
CA VAL A 16 -3.62 -8.45 -11.49
C VAL A 16 -4.58 -7.89 -10.46
N TRP A 17 -4.09 -6.96 -9.65
CA TRP A 17 -4.88 -6.17 -8.72
C TRP A 17 -4.93 -4.73 -9.20
N GLU A 18 -6.12 -4.15 -9.27
CA GLU A 18 -6.27 -2.69 -9.28
C GLU A 18 -6.43 -2.19 -7.86
N ILE A 19 -5.66 -1.19 -7.50
CA ILE A 19 -5.64 -0.54 -6.19
C ILE A 19 -5.87 0.94 -6.42
N LYS A 20 -6.98 1.45 -5.95
CA LYS A 20 -7.29 2.88 -5.90
C LYS A 20 -7.00 3.39 -4.50
N THR A 21 -6.22 4.46 -4.42
CA THR A 21 -5.85 5.11 -3.17
C THR A 21 -6.26 6.58 -3.24
N VAL A 22 -6.83 7.12 -2.18
CA VAL A 22 -7.25 8.53 -2.10
C VAL A 22 -6.75 9.16 -0.81
N LEU A 23 -6.00 10.26 -0.93
CA LEU A 23 -5.58 11.11 0.18
C LEU A 23 -6.71 12.10 0.49
N VAL A 24 -7.48 11.82 1.54
CA VAL A 24 -8.66 12.60 1.92
C VAL A 24 -8.27 14.03 2.25
N ASP A 25 -7.22 14.20 3.05
CA ASP A 25 -6.79 15.50 3.59
C ASP A 25 -6.06 16.39 2.55
N ARG A 26 -5.75 15.86 1.36
CA ARG A 26 -5.16 16.59 0.22
C ARG A 26 -6.19 16.81 -0.89
N GLY A 27 -7.43 17.15 -0.51
CA GLY A 27 -8.51 17.46 -1.45
C GLY A 27 -9.00 16.25 -2.25
N GLY A 28 -8.79 15.04 -1.74
CA GLY A 28 -9.19 13.81 -2.42
C GLY A 28 -8.32 13.46 -3.62
N LEU A 29 -7.07 13.93 -3.66
CA LEU A 29 -6.11 13.48 -4.67
C LEU A 29 -6.01 11.95 -4.62
N GLY A 30 -6.37 11.32 -5.73
CA GLY A 30 -6.40 9.87 -5.86
C GLY A 30 -5.42 9.38 -6.92
N MET A 31 -4.93 8.17 -6.71
CA MET A 31 -4.17 7.42 -7.70
C MET A 31 -4.81 6.03 -7.84
N THR A 32 -4.88 5.53 -9.07
CA THR A 32 -5.25 4.15 -9.33
C THR A 32 -4.05 3.44 -9.91
N ALA A 33 -3.67 2.32 -9.34
CA ALA A 33 -2.54 1.51 -9.76
C ALA A 33 -3.05 0.13 -10.16
N GLN A 34 -2.59 -0.44 -11.27
CA GLN A 34 -2.72 -1.88 -11.51
C GLN A 34 -1.37 -2.55 -11.36
N THR A 35 -1.31 -3.64 -10.60
CA THR A 35 -0.08 -4.40 -10.40
C THR A 35 -0.33 -5.90 -10.43
N CYS A 36 0.59 -6.64 -11.04
CA CYS A 36 0.61 -8.10 -10.95
C CYS A 36 1.20 -8.50 -9.60
N VAL A 37 0.44 -9.26 -8.81
CA VAL A 37 0.84 -9.82 -7.53
C VAL A 37 1.08 -11.32 -7.71
N ASP A 38 2.21 -11.79 -7.23
CA ASP A 38 2.49 -13.22 -7.01
C ASP A 38 3.01 -13.40 -5.57
N ASP A 39 3.41 -14.63 -5.22
CA ASP A 39 3.93 -14.91 -3.87
C ASP A 39 5.15 -14.06 -3.53
N SER A 40 6.02 -13.72 -4.49
CA SER A 40 7.20 -12.90 -4.25
C SER A 40 6.85 -11.44 -3.97
N VAL A 41 5.86 -10.87 -4.67
CA VAL A 41 5.36 -9.51 -4.41
C VAL A 41 4.62 -9.44 -3.08
N GLU A 42 3.90 -10.50 -2.73
CA GLU A 42 3.23 -10.59 -1.45
C GLU A 42 4.23 -10.70 -0.29
N GLU A 43 5.30 -11.49 -0.46
CA GLU A 43 6.41 -11.55 0.49
C GLU A 43 7.14 -10.22 0.60
N LEU A 44 7.39 -9.54 -0.52
CA LEU A 44 7.95 -8.19 -0.51
C LEU A 44 7.04 -7.18 0.20
N PHE A 45 5.72 -7.32 0.09
CA PHE A 45 4.79 -6.49 0.85
C PHE A 45 4.94 -6.73 2.35
N VAL A 46 4.96 -8.01 2.77
CA VAL A 46 5.19 -8.39 4.17
C VAL A 46 6.57 -7.91 4.67
N GLN A 47 7.63 -8.08 3.88
CA GLN A 47 8.97 -7.63 4.24
C GLN A 47 9.07 -6.11 4.28
N SER A 48 8.47 -5.40 3.31
CA SER A 48 8.42 -3.94 3.31
C SER A 48 7.63 -3.40 4.50
N ASP A 49 6.63 -4.16 4.96
CA ASP A 49 5.98 -3.92 6.24
C ASP A 49 7.10 -3.99 7.30
N GLU A 50 7.73 -5.14 7.51
CA GLU A 50 8.78 -5.36 8.54
C GLU A 50 9.93 -4.35 8.53
N ASP A 51 10.47 -4.00 7.35
CA ASP A 51 11.67 -3.15 7.17
C ASP A 51 11.39 -1.64 7.29
N ALA A 52 10.13 -1.19 7.32
CA ALA A 52 9.75 0.23 7.28
C ALA A 52 10.03 1.04 8.56
N HIS A 53 10.99 0.62 9.40
CA HIS A 53 11.28 1.23 10.70
C HIS A 53 10.03 1.41 11.59
N CYS A 54 9.09 0.46 11.52
CA CYS A 54 7.89 0.49 12.36
C CYS A 54 7.94 -0.52 13.50
N THR A 55 7.53 -0.06 14.67
CA THR A 55 7.34 -0.83 15.90
C THR A 55 5.85 -0.99 16.20
N ASP A 56 5.55 -1.80 17.22
CA ASP A 56 4.19 -1.96 17.77
C ASP A 56 3.15 -2.36 16.73
N ARG A 57 3.58 -3.19 15.76
CA ARG A 57 2.71 -3.69 14.69
C ARG A 57 1.67 -4.62 15.27
N VAL A 58 0.42 -4.34 14.96
CA VAL A 58 -0.70 -5.19 15.32
C VAL A 58 -1.58 -5.39 14.11
N TYR A 59 -1.72 -6.63 13.68
CA TYR A 59 -2.79 -7.07 12.81
C TYR A 59 -3.77 -7.88 13.64
N ARG A 60 -5.05 -7.55 13.54
CA ARG A 60 -6.10 -8.30 14.24
C ARG A 60 -7.28 -8.53 13.32
N ARG A 61 -7.65 -9.78 13.14
CA ARG A 61 -8.89 -10.15 12.46
C ARG A 61 -10.08 -10.00 13.40
N GLU A 62 -11.05 -9.19 12.99
CA GLU A 62 -12.31 -8.95 13.71
C GLU A 62 -13.48 -9.29 12.78
N GLY A 63 -13.84 -10.58 12.74
CA GLY A 63 -14.84 -11.10 11.81
C GLY A 63 -14.38 -10.95 10.35
N GLN A 64 -15.12 -10.17 9.56
CA GLN A 64 -14.78 -9.85 8.16
C GLN A 64 -13.89 -8.61 8.01
N ARG A 65 -13.41 -8.07 9.14
CA ARG A 65 -12.53 -6.90 9.17
C ARG A 65 -11.13 -7.29 9.62
N VAL A 66 -10.16 -6.48 9.22
CA VAL A 66 -8.81 -6.52 9.77
C VAL A 66 -8.44 -5.13 10.24
N VAL A 67 -8.06 -5.03 11.50
CA VAL A 67 -7.55 -3.80 12.11
C VAL A 67 -6.04 -3.86 12.11
N PHE A 68 -5.43 -2.75 11.71
CA PHE A 68 -3.99 -2.55 11.64
C PHE A 68 -3.59 -1.39 12.55
N GLN A 69 -2.49 -1.55 13.29
CA GLN A 69 -1.82 -0.45 13.98
C GLN A 69 -0.31 -0.61 13.83
N ALA A 70 0.41 0.50 13.69
CA ALA A 70 1.87 0.53 13.70
C ALA A 70 2.37 1.91 14.12
N THR A 71 3.59 1.98 14.63
CA THR A 71 4.31 3.23 14.88
C THR A 71 5.60 3.25 14.07
N CYS A 72 5.70 4.08 13.05
CA CYS A 72 6.85 4.17 12.14
C CYS A 72 7.69 5.41 12.40
N GLN A 73 9.00 5.34 12.12
CA GLN A 73 9.86 6.53 12.03
C GLN A 73 9.99 6.97 10.58
N VAL A 74 9.57 8.20 10.27
CA VAL A 74 9.54 8.76 8.91
C VAL A 74 10.05 10.20 8.95
N GLU A 75 11.10 10.52 8.19
CA GLU A 75 11.65 11.89 8.06
C GLU A 75 11.93 12.61 9.40
N GLY A 76 12.39 11.86 10.41
CA GLY A 76 12.64 12.39 11.75
C GLY A 76 11.38 12.63 12.60
N SER A 77 10.22 12.17 12.12
CA SER A 77 8.94 12.18 12.82
C SER A 77 8.51 10.77 13.21
N THR A 78 7.79 10.68 14.33
CA THR A 78 7.04 9.48 14.70
C THR A 78 5.66 9.52 14.04
N ALA A 79 5.44 8.63 13.09
CA ALA A 79 4.16 8.38 12.44
C ALA A 79 3.41 7.26 13.17
N ARG A 80 2.24 7.55 13.74
CA ARG A 80 1.35 6.51 14.29
C ARG A 80 0.22 6.23 13.32
N LEU A 81 0.08 4.97 12.93
CA LEU A 81 -0.88 4.50 11.95
C LEU A 81 -1.96 3.68 12.64
N SER A 82 -3.21 3.89 12.24
CA SER A 82 -4.34 3.04 12.57
C SER A 82 -5.17 2.82 11.32
N GLY A 83 -5.39 1.57 10.94
CA GLY A 83 -6.14 1.18 9.76
C GLY A 83 -7.26 0.19 10.06
N GLU A 84 -8.31 0.24 9.24
CA GLU A 84 -9.38 -0.75 9.22
C GLU A 84 -9.63 -1.16 7.76
N PHE A 85 -9.62 -2.47 7.52
CA PHE A 85 -9.87 -3.07 6.22
C PHE A 85 -11.04 -4.05 6.31
N SER A 86 -11.79 -4.17 5.21
CA SER A 86 -12.95 -5.06 5.12
C SER A 86 -13.15 -5.57 3.70
N GLY A 87 -13.79 -6.73 3.56
CA GLY A 87 -14.12 -7.34 2.27
C GLY A 87 -13.54 -8.75 2.14
N ASP A 88 -13.53 -9.24 0.90
CA ASP A 88 -12.87 -10.49 0.54
C ASP A 88 -11.43 -10.17 0.10
N PHE A 89 -10.47 -10.36 0.99
CA PHE A 89 -9.06 -10.07 0.72
C PHE A 89 -8.46 -10.86 -0.46
N ARG A 90 -9.18 -11.87 -0.98
CA ARG A 90 -8.79 -12.63 -2.17
C ARG A 90 -9.39 -12.06 -3.47
N ARG A 91 -10.42 -11.22 -3.38
CA ARG A 91 -11.19 -10.73 -4.54
C ARG A 91 -11.34 -9.21 -4.57
N SER A 92 -11.79 -8.63 -3.47
CA SER A 92 -11.91 -7.19 -3.32
C SER A 92 -11.99 -6.79 -1.87
N TYR A 93 -11.20 -5.79 -1.50
CA TYR A 93 -11.21 -5.22 -0.15
C TYR A 93 -11.12 -3.71 -0.21
N ARG A 94 -11.57 -3.07 0.87
CA ARG A 94 -11.41 -1.63 1.06
C ARG A 94 -10.92 -1.35 2.46
N GLY A 95 -10.27 -0.22 2.65
CA GLY A 95 -9.92 0.24 3.97
C GLY A 95 -9.63 1.72 4.05
N GLU A 96 -9.42 2.15 5.28
CA GLU A 96 -9.00 3.49 5.65
C GLU A 96 -7.80 3.36 6.57
N ILE A 97 -6.79 4.20 6.35
CA ILE A 97 -5.64 4.36 7.24
C ILE A 97 -5.61 5.81 7.68
N LYS A 98 -5.50 6.02 8.98
CA LYS A 98 -5.22 7.32 9.60
C LYS A 98 -3.80 7.31 10.14
N THR A 99 -3.10 8.38 9.87
CA THR A 99 -1.72 8.59 10.31
C THR A 99 -1.63 9.91 11.06
N THR A 100 -0.95 9.93 12.19
CA THR A 100 -0.57 11.17 12.91
C THR A 100 0.94 11.28 13.00
N TYR A 101 1.47 12.49 12.82
CA TYR A 101 2.91 12.78 12.81
C TYR A 101 3.31 13.63 14.01
N SER A 102 4.44 13.30 14.64
CA SER A 102 5.01 14.06 15.75
C SER A 102 6.55 14.03 15.70
N PRO A 103 7.22 15.17 15.40
CA PRO A 103 6.64 16.46 14.98
C PRO A 103 5.93 16.41 13.61
N PRO A 104 5.10 17.39 13.25
CA PRO A 104 4.48 17.47 11.92
C PRO A 104 5.53 17.46 10.79
N ILE A 105 5.27 16.70 9.72
CA ILE A 105 6.10 16.68 8.50
C ILE A 105 5.51 17.69 7.52
N GLU A 106 6.32 18.62 7.00
CA GLU A 106 5.86 19.66 6.07
C GLU A 106 4.59 20.41 6.54
N GLY A 107 4.45 20.61 7.86
CA GLY A 107 3.28 21.25 8.47
C GLY A 107 2.03 20.36 8.57
N MET A 108 2.12 19.09 8.16
CA MET A 108 1.05 18.10 8.28
C MET A 108 1.17 17.31 9.58
N ALA A 109 0.22 17.51 10.49
CA ALA A 109 0.14 16.75 11.75
C ALA A 109 -0.59 15.40 11.60
N SER A 110 -1.40 15.25 10.54
CA SER A 110 -2.14 14.01 10.28
C SER A 110 -2.49 13.85 8.80
N ALA A 111 -2.67 12.61 8.38
CA ALA A 111 -3.14 12.23 7.06
C ALA A 111 -4.14 11.09 7.14
N THR A 112 -5.15 11.11 6.29
CA THR A 112 -6.15 10.06 6.11
C THR A 112 -6.13 9.61 4.66
N MET A 113 -6.01 8.30 4.50
CA MET A 113 -5.94 7.63 3.21
C MET A 113 -7.02 6.56 3.14
N THR A 114 -7.77 6.53 2.05
CA THR A 114 -8.66 5.40 1.75
C THR A 114 -8.08 4.57 0.62
N MET A 115 -8.33 3.27 0.65
CA MET A 115 -7.87 2.32 -0.35
C MET A 115 -9.00 1.39 -0.76
N GLU A 116 -9.11 1.09 -2.05
CA GLU A 116 -10.01 0.09 -2.61
C GLU A 116 -9.21 -0.78 -3.57
N ALA A 117 -9.29 -2.10 -3.40
CA ALA A 117 -8.54 -3.06 -4.18
C ALA A 117 -9.47 -4.09 -4.81
N ARG A 118 -9.22 -4.45 -6.07
CA ARG A 118 -9.97 -5.47 -6.81
C ARG A 118 -9.04 -6.38 -7.62
N TRP A 119 -9.30 -7.68 -7.57
CA TRP A 119 -8.62 -8.68 -8.41
C TRP A 119 -9.27 -8.71 -9.79
N LEU A 120 -8.46 -8.57 -10.84
CA LEU A 120 -8.91 -8.43 -12.23
C LEU A 120 -8.79 -9.71 -13.04
N GLY A 121 -8.01 -10.68 -12.57
CA GLY A 121 -7.69 -11.88 -13.32
C GLY A 121 -6.24 -12.32 -13.12
N ALA A 122 -5.85 -13.39 -13.81
CA ALA A 122 -4.47 -13.80 -13.89
C ALA A 122 -3.59 -12.72 -14.52
N CYS A 123 -2.31 -12.66 -14.13
CA CYS A 123 -1.34 -11.78 -14.77
C CYS A 123 -1.20 -12.09 -16.26
N LYS A 124 -1.08 -11.05 -17.09
CA LYS A 124 -0.90 -11.22 -18.53
C LYS A 124 0.54 -11.64 -18.83
N PRO A 125 0.78 -12.43 -19.90
CA PRO A 125 2.13 -12.73 -20.37
C PRO A 125 2.90 -11.43 -20.63
N GLY A 126 4.07 -11.27 -19.99
CA GLY A 126 4.92 -10.09 -20.12
C GLY A 126 4.72 -9.00 -19.06
N GLN A 127 3.71 -9.09 -18.19
CA GLN A 127 3.67 -8.29 -16.96
C GLN A 127 4.60 -8.95 -15.93
N ARG A 128 5.58 -8.20 -15.43
CA ARG A 128 6.38 -8.67 -14.30
C ARG A 128 5.70 -8.34 -12.97
N PRO A 129 5.89 -9.18 -11.96
CA PRO A 129 5.48 -8.87 -10.60
C PRO A 129 6.06 -7.51 -10.18
N GLY A 130 5.19 -6.61 -9.69
CA GLY A 130 5.59 -5.24 -9.33
C GLY A 130 5.57 -4.20 -10.46
N ASP A 131 5.26 -4.56 -11.71
CA ASP A 131 4.92 -3.57 -12.73
C ASP A 131 3.67 -2.81 -12.25
N VAL A 132 3.78 -1.49 -12.07
CA VAL A 132 2.67 -0.63 -11.65
C VAL A 132 2.24 0.22 -12.84
N LEU A 133 1.00 0.05 -13.28
CA LEU A 133 0.33 0.97 -14.19
C LEU A 133 -0.36 2.05 -13.36
N MET A 134 0.27 3.21 -13.24
CA MET A 134 -0.31 4.39 -12.60
C MET A 134 -1.31 5.03 -13.56
N MET A 135 -2.59 4.94 -13.24
CA MET A 135 -3.69 5.65 -13.87
C MET A 135 -4.15 6.77 -12.92
N GLY A 136 -4.01 8.03 -13.35
CA GLY A 136 -4.75 9.12 -12.72
C GLY A 136 -3.97 10.15 -11.92
N VAL A 137 -2.69 10.41 -12.21
CA VAL A 137 -2.12 11.72 -11.84
C VAL A 137 -2.69 12.75 -12.83
N PRO A 138 -3.49 13.76 -12.40
CA PRO A 138 -4.04 14.74 -13.32
C PRO A 138 -2.92 15.44 -14.11
N GLY A 139 -2.95 15.31 -15.44
CA GLY A 139 -1.94 15.90 -16.34
C GLY A 139 -0.80 14.97 -16.76
N MET A 140 -0.72 13.75 -16.24
CA MET A 140 0.18 12.71 -16.78
C MET A 140 -0.64 11.48 -17.19
N GLY A 141 -0.44 11.01 -18.42
CA GLY A 141 -1.08 9.79 -18.94
C GLY A 141 -0.60 8.53 -18.21
N GLU A 142 -0.90 7.36 -18.77
CA GLU A 142 -0.38 6.09 -18.25
C GLU A 142 1.14 6.13 -18.17
N ILE A 143 1.69 6.13 -16.95
CA ILE A 143 3.14 6.08 -16.74
C ILE A 143 3.51 4.65 -16.34
N ASN A 144 4.31 4.01 -17.18
CA ASN A 144 5.05 2.81 -16.79
C ASN A 144 6.25 3.26 -15.93
N ILE A 145 6.23 2.93 -14.64
CA ILE A 145 7.29 3.34 -13.71
C ILE A 145 8.66 2.77 -14.10
N GLU A 146 8.72 1.56 -14.67
CA GLU A 146 9.99 0.98 -15.08
C GLU A 146 10.59 1.72 -16.29
N GLN A 147 9.76 2.11 -17.25
CA GLN A 147 10.19 2.96 -18.36
C GLN A 147 10.65 4.33 -17.84
N LEU A 148 9.91 4.92 -16.89
CA LEU A 148 10.32 6.17 -16.25
C LEU A 148 11.66 6.04 -15.52
N MET A 149 11.88 4.95 -14.77
CA MET A 149 13.15 4.70 -14.07
C MET A 149 14.31 4.48 -15.02
N LYS A 150 14.07 3.90 -16.21
CA LYS A 150 15.07 3.77 -17.28
C LYS A 150 15.41 5.10 -17.93
N ASP A 151 14.44 6.01 -18.03
CA ASP A 151 14.59 7.30 -18.70
C ASP A 151 15.13 8.42 -17.77
N ILE A 152 15.30 8.16 -16.47
CA ILE A 152 15.99 9.07 -15.55
C ILE A 152 17.52 8.94 -15.73
N PRO A 153 18.21 9.99 -16.22
CA PRO A 153 19.66 9.98 -16.26
C PRO A 153 20.18 10.06 -14.82
N ASN A 154 20.82 8.98 -14.36
CA ASN A 154 21.41 8.75 -13.01
C ASN A 154 20.60 7.94 -12.00
N ALA A 155 19.66 7.07 -12.41
CA ALA A 155 19.20 6.01 -11.50
C ALA A 155 20.38 5.09 -11.09
N PRO A 156 20.56 4.75 -9.80
CA PRO A 156 21.61 3.83 -9.38
C PRO A 156 21.33 2.47 -10.00
N ARG A 157 22.25 2.01 -10.87
CA ARG A 157 22.24 0.65 -11.42
C ARG A 157 22.42 -0.33 -10.26
N ARG A 158 21.34 -1.00 -9.85
CA ARG A 158 21.44 -2.26 -9.10
C ARG A 158 21.32 -3.42 -10.07
#